data_AF-A0A847NXN8-F1
#
_entry.id   AF-A0A847NXN8-F1
#
_cell.length_a   1.000
_cell.length_b   1.000
_cell.length_c   1.000
_cell.angle_alpha   90.00
_cell.angle_beta   90.00
_cell.angle_gamma   90.00
#
_symmetry.space_group_name_H-M   'P 1'
#
loop_
_entity.id
_entity.type
_entity.pdbx_description
1 polymer ?
#
loop_
_entity_poly.entity_id
_entity_poly.type
_entity_poly.pdbx_seq_one_letter_code
_entity_poly.pdbx_strand_id
1 'polypeptide(L)'
;MNRKFLTTVVVTAIALATQANAGFVDITGGYNVLTFGDFTSYNDQTWGSLAASGNVIIKDGYSIGTQWANTGNYPENVLVAGGNVELTGDGGSVWGGISAGGTVTKTTQYTIKGAIKQSADINSIFDFNDAKVQLDAFSEQ
;
A
#
# COMPACT_ATOMS: atom_id res chain seq x y z
N MET A 1 15.95 75.40 -21.81
CA MET A 1 17.01 74.39 -21.98
C MET A 1 16.78 73.29 -20.95
N ASN A 2 16.34 72.13 -21.41
CA ASN A 2 15.95 70.94 -20.63
C ASN A 2 17.12 70.30 -19.91
N ARG A 3 16.95 69.85 -18.65
CA ARG A 3 17.44 68.53 -18.16
C ARG A 3 16.54 68.04 -17.01
N LYS A 4 15.54 67.21 -17.35
CA LYS A 4 14.82 66.37 -16.39
C LYS A 4 15.80 65.31 -15.88
N PHE A 5 16.11 65.31 -14.59
CA PHE A 5 16.83 64.19 -13.97
C PHE A 5 15.86 63.00 -13.88
N LEU A 6 16.06 62.04 -14.76
CA LEU A 6 15.39 60.74 -14.71
C LEU A 6 16.18 59.87 -13.75
N THR A 7 15.74 59.75 -12.50
CA THR A 7 16.31 58.79 -11.56
C THR A 7 15.71 57.42 -11.87
N THR A 8 16.46 56.59 -12.60
CA THR A 8 16.10 55.19 -12.86
C THR A 8 16.19 54.41 -11.55
N VAL A 9 15.04 54.01 -10.99
CA VAL A 9 14.99 53.03 -9.90
C VAL A 9 15.11 51.66 -10.54
N VAL A 10 16.28 51.03 -10.41
CA VAL A 10 16.46 49.62 -10.78
C VAL A 10 15.90 48.78 -9.62
N VAL A 11 14.67 48.29 -9.79
CA VAL A 11 14.09 47.29 -8.88
C VAL A 11 14.60 45.92 -9.34
N THR A 12 15.58 45.37 -8.61
CA THR A 12 16.00 43.98 -8.80
C THR A 12 14.95 43.07 -8.18
N ALA A 13 14.09 42.47 -9.00
CA ALA A 13 13.18 41.42 -8.54
C ALA A 13 14.01 40.15 -8.28
N ILE A 14 14.23 39.82 -7.00
CA ILE A 14 14.74 38.50 -6.61
C ILE A 14 13.55 37.54 -6.72
N ALA A 15 13.43 36.84 -7.85
CA ALA A 15 12.55 35.69 -7.95
C ALA A 15 13.14 34.57 -7.09
N LEU A 16 12.64 34.40 -5.87
CA LEU A 16 12.85 33.16 -5.12
C LEU A 16 12.06 32.07 -5.84
N ALA A 17 12.73 31.36 -6.75
CA ALA A 17 12.20 30.10 -7.26
C ALA A 17 12.18 29.12 -6.10
N THR A 18 11.03 28.94 -5.46
CA THR A 18 10.80 27.79 -4.61
C THR A 18 10.84 26.57 -5.52
N GLN A 19 11.95 25.84 -5.51
CA GLN A 19 12.02 24.54 -6.15
C GLN A 19 11.00 23.65 -5.45
N ALA A 20 9.85 23.41 -6.10
CA ALA A 20 8.96 22.34 -5.69
C ALA A 20 9.75 21.05 -5.88
N ASN A 21 10.28 20.52 -4.77
CA ASN A 21 10.96 19.24 -4.80
C ASN A 21 9.86 18.20 -4.91
N ALA A 22 9.62 17.68 -6.11
CA ALA A 22 8.73 16.55 -6.31
C ALA A 22 9.39 15.33 -5.64
N GLY A 23 9.11 15.14 -4.35
CA GLY A 23 9.47 13.93 -3.64
C GLY A 23 8.74 12.73 -4.26
N PHE A 24 9.36 11.55 -4.20
CA PHE A 24 8.64 10.33 -4.52
C PHE A 24 7.48 10.16 -3.53
N VAL A 25 6.28 9.92 -4.04
CA VAL A 25 5.12 9.56 -3.22
C VAL A 25 4.97 8.05 -3.30
N ASP A 26 5.22 7.37 -2.17
CA ASP A 26 4.92 5.95 -2.02
C ASP A 26 3.49 5.81 -1.48
N ILE A 27 2.56 5.62 -2.40
CA ILE A 27 1.14 5.41 -2.09
C ILE A 27 0.89 3.99 -1.58
N THR A 28 1.78 3.04 -1.91
CA THR A 28 1.57 1.64 -1.55
C THR A 28 2.07 1.32 -0.17
N GLY A 29 2.81 2.21 0.50
CA GLY A 29 3.37 1.97 1.83
C GLY A 29 4.25 0.72 1.88
N GLY A 30 4.93 0.40 0.78
CA GLY A 30 5.76 -0.79 0.62
C GLY A 30 5.02 -2.09 0.28
N TYR A 31 3.70 -2.07 0.05
CA TYR A 31 2.97 -3.24 -0.44
C TYR A 31 3.16 -3.40 -1.96
N ASN A 32 3.27 -4.65 -2.41
CA ASN A 32 3.45 -4.99 -3.84
C ASN A 32 2.13 -4.98 -4.60
N VAL A 33 1.03 -5.28 -3.90
CA VAL A 33 -0.33 -5.17 -4.42
C VAL A 33 -1.10 -4.26 -3.49
N LEU A 34 -1.65 -3.18 -4.02
CA LEU A 34 -2.59 -2.30 -3.34
C LEU A 34 -3.88 -2.23 -4.14
N THR A 35 -5.02 -2.47 -3.48
CA THR A 35 -6.35 -2.28 -4.07
C THR A 35 -7.26 -1.50 -3.14
N PHE A 36 -8.07 -0.61 -3.72
CA PHE A 36 -9.12 0.16 -3.01
C PHE A 36 -10.49 -0.53 -3.12
N GLY A 37 -10.47 -1.87 -3.10
CA GLY A 37 -11.65 -2.73 -3.17
C GLY A 37 -11.29 -4.15 -2.76
N ASP A 38 -12.06 -5.11 -3.25
CA ASP A 38 -11.78 -6.52 -3.04
C ASP A 38 -10.62 -6.99 -3.93
N PHE A 39 -9.84 -7.95 -3.43
CA PHE A 39 -8.82 -8.65 -4.21
C PHE A 39 -9.14 -10.14 -4.27
N THR A 40 -9.04 -10.73 -5.45
CA THR A 40 -9.07 -12.19 -5.59
C THR A 40 -7.89 -12.65 -6.43
N SER A 41 -7.05 -13.53 -5.88
CA SER A 41 -6.03 -14.21 -6.66
C SER A 41 -6.60 -15.46 -7.34
N TYR A 42 -6.29 -15.60 -8.62
CA TYR A 42 -6.49 -16.80 -9.41
C TYR A 42 -5.19 -17.12 -10.16
N ASN A 43 -4.83 -18.41 -10.18
CA ASN A 43 -3.75 -18.97 -10.99
C ASN A 43 -2.31 -18.57 -10.67
N ASP A 44 -2.04 -17.68 -9.69
CA ASP A 44 -0.67 -17.27 -9.38
C ASP A 44 -0.43 -16.83 -7.93
N GLN A 45 0.84 -16.86 -7.53
CA GLN A 45 1.35 -16.43 -6.24
C GLN A 45 1.72 -14.94 -6.25
N THR A 46 1.60 -14.28 -5.10
CA THR A 46 2.12 -12.91 -4.92
C THR A 46 3.51 -12.98 -4.29
N TRP A 47 4.51 -12.42 -4.99
CA TRP A 47 5.90 -12.42 -4.51
C TRP A 47 6.08 -11.68 -3.18
N GLY A 48 5.46 -10.51 -3.02
CA GLY A 48 5.58 -9.70 -1.81
C GLY A 48 4.26 -9.51 -1.06
N SER A 49 4.11 -8.35 -0.41
CA SER A 49 2.96 -8.06 0.45
C SER A 49 1.76 -7.57 -0.36
N LEU A 50 0.57 -7.78 0.21
CA LEU A 50 -0.71 -7.40 -0.38
C LEU A 50 -1.55 -6.61 0.62
N ALA A 51 -2.11 -5.48 0.18
CA ALA A 51 -3.08 -4.67 0.90
C ALA A 51 -4.35 -4.48 0.04
N ALA A 52 -5.52 -4.76 0.61
CA ALA A 52 -6.81 -4.52 -0.02
C ALA A 52 -7.77 -3.86 0.96
N SER A 53 -8.43 -2.77 0.58
CA SER A 53 -9.39 -2.11 1.48
C SER A 53 -10.65 -2.95 1.70
N GLY A 54 -10.93 -3.90 0.81
CA GLY A 54 -12.06 -4.83 0.90
C GLY A 54 -11.66 -6.22 1.36
N ASN A 55 -12.41 -7.21 0.89
CA ASN A 55 -12.16 -8.62 1.15
C ASN A 55 -10.98 -9.13 0.30
N VAL A 56 -10.28 -10.13 0.82
CA VAL A 56 -9.21 -10.83 0.10
C VAL A 56 -9.57 -12.31 -0.02
N ILE A 57 -9.58 -12.82 -1.24
CA ILE A 57 -9.79 -14.24 -1.51
C ILE A 57 -8.59 -14.80 -2.25
N ILE A 58 -7.89 -15.76 -1.66
CA ILE A 58 -6.81 -16.50 -2.32
C ILE A 58 -7.30 -17.91 -2.56
N LYS A 59 -7.39 -18.32 -3.84
CA LYS A 59 -7.91 -19.63 -4.22
C LYS A 59 -6.80 -20.63 -4.55
N ASP A 60 -7.19 -21.90 -4.63
CA ASP A 60 -6.41 -22.99 -5.23
C ASP A 60 -4.96 -23.15 -4.71
N GLY A 61 -4.72 -22.77 -3.45
CA GLY A 61 -3.42 -22.98 -2.80
C GLY A 61 -2.33 -22.01 -3.24
N TYR A 62 -2.68 -20.85 -3.81
CA TYR A 62 -1.68 -19.83 -4.10
C TYR A 62 -1.10 -19.23 -2.82
N SER A 63 0.06 -18.58 -2.92
CA SER A 63 0.80 -18.09 -1.77
C SER A 63 1.04 -16.59 -1.88
N ILE A 64 1.14 -15.92 -0.73
CA ILE A 64 1.43 -14.49 -0.63
C ILE A 64 2.73 -14.31 0.15
N GLY A 65 3.56 -13.37 -0.30
CA GLY A 65 4.84 -13.08 0.32
C GLY A 65 5.91 -14.14 0.08
N THR A 66 5.90 -14.79 -1.08
CA THR A 66 6.85 -15.88 -1.38
C THR A 66 8.31 -15.45 -1.38
N GLN A 67 8.60 -14.14 -1.43
CA GLN A 67 9.93 -13.58 -1.18
C GLN A 67 10.48 -13.87 0.22
N TRP A 68 9.61 -14.11 1.20
CA TRP A 68 9.99 -14.50 2.56
C TRP A 68 10.02 -16.01 2.76
N ALA A 69 9.72 -16.82 1.74
CA ALA A 69 9.79 -18.26 1.83
C ALA A 69 11.18 -18.71 2.29
N ASN A 70 11.21 -19.62 3.26
CA ASN A 70 12.44 -20.20 3.83
C ASN A 70 13.43 -19.22 4.49
N THR A 71 13.03 -17.97 4.73
CA THR A 71 13.89 -17.00 5.45
C THR A 71 13.92 -17.22 6.97
N GLY A 72 12.88 -17.86 7.52
CA GLY A 72 12.70 -18.02 8.97
C GLY A 72 12.33 -16.73 9.71
N ASN A 73 12.28 -15.59 9.01
CA ASN A 73 11.89 -14.29 9.55
C ASN A 73 10.74 -13.73 8.73
N TYR A 74 9.53 -13.85 9.26
CA TYR A 74 8.31 -13.51 8.53
C TYR A 74 7.76 -12.15 8.98
N PRO A 75 7.44 -11.22 8.05
CA PRO A 75 6.89 -9.93 8.42
C PRO A 75 5.52 -10.06 9.08
N GLU A 76 5.20 -9.07 9.91
CA GLU A 76 3.96 -9.06 10.67
C GLU A 76 2.71 -8.82 9.80
N ASN A 77 2.83 -8.00 8.75
CA ASN A 77 1.72 -7.61 7.88
C ASN A 77 2.08 -7.90 6.42
N VAL A 78 2.03 -9.18 6.03
CA VAL A 78 2.21 -9.58 4.62
C VAL A 78 0.90 -9.46 3.85
N LEU A 79 -0.23 -9.68 4.52
CA LEU A 79 -1.55 -9.51 3.94
C LEU A 79 -2.40 -8.62 4.85
N VAL A 80 -2.87 -7.50 4.30
CA VAL A 80 -3.79 -6.58 4.97
C VAL A 80 -5.09 -6.53 4.19
N ALA A 81 -6.21 -6.78 4.87
CA ALA A 81 -7.55 -6.71 4.30
C ALA A 81 -8.44 -5.82 5.17
N GLY A 82 -9.12 -4.84 4.59
CA GLY A 82 -10.13 -4.08 5.31
C GLY A 82 -11.40 -4.89 5.60
N GLY A 83 -11.65 -5.95 4.82
CA GLY A 83 -12.73 -6.91 5.01
C GLY A 83 -12.27 -8.27 5.53
N ASN A 84 -12.97 -9.32 5.07
CA ASN A 84 -12.66 -10.71 5.37
C ASN A 84 -11.48 -11.23 4.52
N VAL A 85 -10.80 -12.26 5.02
CA VAL A 85 -9.80 -13.02 4.27
C VAL A 85 -10.24 -14.46 4.15
N GLU A 86 -10.30 -14.98 2.92
CA GLU A 86 -10.60 -16.38 2.63
C GLU A 86 -9.42 -17.02 1.89
N LEU A 87 -8.84 -18.07 2.48
CA LEU A 87 -7.70 -18.79 1.94
C LEU A 87 -8.09 -20.23 1.62
N THR A 88 -8.18 -20.59 0.34
CA THR A 88 -8.64 -21.92 -0.10
C THR A 88 -7.62 -22.64 -0.95
N GLY A 89 -7.86 -23.94 -1.14
CA GLY A 89 -6.96 -24.88 -1.82
C GLY A 89 -5.90 -25.49 -0.91
N ASP A 90 -5.02 -26.28 -1.51
CA ASP A 90 -4.07 -27.14 -0.80
C ASP A 90 -2.63 -26.66 -0.99
N GLY A 91 -1.84 -26.64 0.09
CA GLY A 91 -0.40 -26.34 0.04
C GLY A 91 -0.03 -24.84 -0.03
N GLY A 92 -1.01 -23.94 -0.12
CA GLY A 92 -0.78 -22.50 -0.12
C GLY A 92 -0.28 -21.95 1.21
N SER A 93 0.42 -20.80 1.16
CA SER A 93 0.98 -20.15 2.34
C SER A 93 0.90 -18.63 2.28
N VAL A 94 0.53 -18.00 3.40
CA VAL A 94 0.92 -16.61 3.68
C VAL A 94 2.23 -16.65 4.47
N TRP A 95 3.30 -16.16 3.85
CA TRP A 95 4.66 -16.15 4.41
C TRP A 95 4.90 -14.96 5.34
N GLY A 96 3.95 -14.75 6.26
CA GLY A 96 3.89 -13.64 7.20
C GLY A 96 2.58 -13.63 7.95
N GLY A 97 2.36 -12.54 8.69
CA GLY A 97 1.10 -12.32 9.39
C GLY A 97 0.03 -11.71 8.48
N ILE A 98 -1.20 -11.85 8.97
CA ILE A 98 -2.42 -11.35 8.34
C ILE A 98 -3.05 -10.35 9.29
N SER A 99 -3.43 -9.20 8.76
CA SER A 99 -4.27 -8.23 9.46
C SER A 99 -5.57 -8.05 8.67
N ALA A 100 -6.71 -8.30 9.33
CA ALA A 100 -8.01 -8.26 8.71
C ALA A 100 -8.99 -7.42 9.53
N GLY A 101 -9.80 -6.60 8.86
CA GLY A 101 -10.94 -5.90 9.46
C GLY A 101 -12.10 -6.84 9.79
N GLY A 102 -12.19 -7.96 9.06
CA GLY A 102 -13.16 -9.02 9.27
C GLY A 102 -12.54 -10.34 9.70
N THR A 103 -13.23 -11.43 9.38
CA THR A 103 -12.81 -12.80 9.72
C THR A 103 -11.72 -13.31 8.78
N VAL A 104 -10.82 -14.15 9.31
CA VAL A 104 -9.84 -14.90 8.50
C VAL A 104 -10.22 -16.38 8.51
N THR A 105 -10.60 -16.89 7.35
CA THR A 105 -10.95 -18.30 7.14
C THR A 105 -9.92 -18.96 6.23
N LYS A 106 -9.63 -20.23 6.51
CA LYS A 106 -8.70 -21.01 5.69
C LYS A 106 -9.08 -22.48 5.63
N THR A 107 -8.70 -23.15 4.54
CA THR A 107 -8.68 -24.62 4.50
C THR A 107 -7.60 -25.16 5.45
N THR A 108 -7.77 -26.40 5.91
CA THR A 108 -6.84 -27.05 6.85
C THR A 108 -5.40 -27.09 6.34
N GLN A 109 -5.23 -27.27 5.02
CA GLN A 109 -3.91 -27.42 4.39
C GLN A 109 -3.23 -26.08 4.06
N TYR A 110 -3.96 -24.96 4.12
CA TYR A 110 -3.38 -23.65 3.89
C TYR A 110 -2.62 -23.18 5.14
N THR A 111 -1.38 -22.71 4.96
CA THR A 111 -0.50 -22.33 6.08
C THR A 111 -0.41 -20.82 6.22
N ILE A 112 -0.32 -20.35 7.47
CA ILE A 112 -0.02 -18.95 7.80
C ILE A 112 1.20 -18.99 8.69
N LYS A 113 2.26 -18.26 8.30
CA LYS A 113 3.57 -18.32 8.98
C LYS A 113 3.73 -17.29 10.08
N GLY A 114 2.89 -16.25 10.10
CA GLY A 114 2.84 -15.24 11.15
C GLY A 114 1.53 -15.25 11.95
N ALA A 115 1.34 -14.22 12.76
CA ALA A 115 0.14 -14.04 13.55
C ALA A 115 -1.06 -13.62 12.69
N ILE A 116 -2.26 -13.96 13.15
CA ILE A 116 -3.51 -13.44 12.59
C ILE A 116 -4.02 -12.36 13.55
N LYS A 117 -4.20 -11.15 13.04
CA LYS A 117 -4.78 -10.03 13.76
C LYS A 117 -6.12 -9.67 13.13
N GLN A 118 -7.19 -9.84 13.90
CA GLN A 118 -8.51 -9.34 13.53
C GLN A 118 -8.71 -8.05 14.32
N SER A 119 -8.67 -6.91 13.62
CA SER A 119 -8.71 -5.57 14.24
C SER A 119 -9.88 -4.78 13.66
N ALA A 120 -10.71 -4.20 14.52
CA ALA A 120 -11.73 -3.25 14.08
C ALA A 120 -11.12 -1.97 13.50
N ASP A 121 -9.87 -1.66 13.83
CA ASP A 121 -9.11 -0.55 13.27
C ASP A 121 -7.99 -1.09 12.37
N ILE A 122 -8.34 -1.34 11.10
CA ILE A 122 -7.37 -1.75 10.07
C ILE A 122 -6.53 -0.55 9.59
N ASN A 123 -7.07 0.67 9.71
CA ASN A 123 -6.43 1.88 9.20
C ASN A 123 -5.20 2.27 10.04
N SER A 124 -5.13 1.83 11.30
CA SER A 124 -3.89 1.94 12.10
C SER A 124 -2.76 1.04 11.59
N ILE A 125 -3.05 0.08 10.70
CA ILE A 125 -2.06 -0.84 10.09
C ILE A 125 -1.70 -0.37 8.69
N PHE A 126 -2.71 -0.03 7.88
CA PHE A 126 -2.56 0.61 6.59
C PHE A 126 -3.73 1.54 6.32
N ASP A 127 -3.47 2.84 6.19
CA ASP A 127 -4.52 3.84 5.96
C ASP A 127 -4.92 3.88 4.48
N PHE A 128 -5.98 3.14 4.14
CA PHE A 128 -6.52 3.13 2.78
C PHE A 128 -7.12 4.48 2.38
N ASN A 129 -7.55 5.32 3.33
CA ASN A 129 -8.08 6.64 3.00
C ASN A 129 -6.96 7.60 2.60
N ASP A 130 -5.87 7.63 3.37
CA ASP A 130 -4.71 8.46 3.04
C ASP A 130 -4.11 8.03 1.69
N ALA A 131 -3.90 6.72 1.48
CA ALA A 131 -3.43 6.20 0.19
C ALA A 131 -4.37 6.58 -0.97
N LYS A 132 -5.69 6.58 -0.75
CA LYS A 132 -6.66 6.97 -1.79
C LYS A 132 -6.59 8.46 -2.10
N VAL A 133 -6.49 9.31 -1.07
CA VAL A 133 -6.33 10.76 -1.22
C VAL A 133 -5.05 11.09 -2.00
N GLN A 134 -3.95 10.41 -1.68
CA GLN A 134 -2.69 10.59 -2.40
C GLN A 134 -2.82 10.16 -3.87
N LEU A 135 -3.48 9.03 -4.16
CA LEU A 135 -3.72 8.58 -5.54
C LEU A 135 -4.57 9.58 -6.32
N ASP A 136 -5.64 10.10 -5.71
CA ASP A 136 -6.54 11.06 -6.35
C ASP A 136 -5.81 12.37 -6.67
N ALA A 137 -4.97 12.86 -5.74
CA ALA A 137 -4.13 14.04 -5.94
C ALA A 137 -3.12 13.89 -7.09
N PHE A 138 -2.71 12.66 -7.43
CA PHE A 138 -1.90 12.39 -8.63
C PHE A 138 -2.72 12.38 -9.92
N SER A 139 -3.98 11.93 -9.86
CA SER A 139 -4.83 11.80 -11.05
C SER A 139 -5.32 13.15 -11.61
N GLU A 140 -5.23 14.22 -10.81
CA GLU A 140 -5.65 15.58 -11.18
C GLU A 140 -4.51 16.44 -11.77
N GLN A 141 -3.30 15.89 -11.96
CA GLN A 141 -2.17 16.55 -12.63
C GLN A 141 -2.13 16.25 -14.13
#